data_AF-A0A9C7ULM5-F1
#
_entry.id   AF-A0A9C7ULM5-F1
#
_cell.length_a   1.000
_cell.length_b   1.000
_cell.length_c   1.000
_cell.angle_alpha   90.00
_cell.angle_beta   90.00
_cell.angle_gamma   90.00
#
_symmetry.space_group_name_H-M   'P 1'
#
loop_
_entity.id
_entity.type
_entity.pdbx_description
1 polymer ?
#
loop_
_entity_poly.entity_id
_entity_poly.type
_entity_poly.pdbx_seq_one_letter_code
_entity_poly.pdbx_strand_id
1 'polypeptide(L)'
;MDLAAPARPSWWGEVDAGQFTATALTPQEQSQGLVLLCQAKALSDLEIDAREIAGGVALEIRMLPCRVTDLRTLSHDVMMLKLSLPKGKDLEYLAGQYVDILLRDGKRRSFSIANRPQADTPLKLHVRQVPGGRFPGARVRRTKGFKELMRFQGPFGLFPQTGEYKTGDPDGRRHRPRTDQSHS
;
A
#
# COMPACT_ATOMS: atom_id res chain seq x y z
N MET A 1 -42.08 22.98 -15.08
CA MET A 1 -41.52 21.61 -15.17
C MET A 1 -40.06 21.79 -15.52
N ASP A 2 -39.22 21.79 -14.48
CA ASP A 2 -37.79 22.08 -14.59
C ASP A 2 -37.09 20.77 -14.96
N LEU A 3 -36.75 20.60 -16.24
CA LEU A 3 -35.91 19.49 -16.68
C LEU A 3 -34.47 19.89 -16.34
N ALA A 4 -34.00 19.45 -15.18
CA ALA A 4 -32.60 19.56 -14.80
C ALA A 4 -31.73 19.02 -15.95
N ALA A 5 -30.88 19.88 -16.51
CA ALA A 5 -29.91 19.50 -17.51
C ALA A 5 -29.05 18.34 -16.96
N PRO A 6 -28.76 17.28 -17.75
CA PRO A 6 -27.92 16.19 -17.28
C PRO A 6 -26.56 16.76 -16.86
N ALA A 7 -26.04 16.29 -15.73
CA ALA A 7 -24.72 16.64 -15.24
C ALA A 7 -23.70 16.44 -16.37
N ARG A 8 -22.93 17.49 -16.66
CA ARG A 8 -21.89 17.46 -17.70
C ARG A 8 -20.86 16.39 -17.31
N PRO A 9 -20.53 15.42 -18.18
CA PRO A 9 -19.58 14.37 -17.83
C PRO A 9 -18.18 14.95 -17.60
N SER A 10 -17.41 14.32 -16.71
CA SER A 10 -16.05 14.73 -16.34
C SER A 10 -14.98 14.41 -17.41
N TRP A 11 -15.38 14.06 -18.63
CA TRP A 11 -14.49 13.86 -19.76
C TRP A 11 -15.17 14.10 -21.11
N TRP A 12 -14.36 14.35 -22.14
CA TRP A 12 -14.75 14.36 -23.55
C TRP A 12 -14.10 13.19 -24.28
N GLY A 13 -14.82 12.59 -25.23
CA GLY A 13 -14.39 11.42 -26.00
C GLY A 13 -15.04 10.11 -25.54
N GLU A 14 -14.60 8.99 -26.11
CA GLU A 14 -15.17 7.65 -25.88
C GLU A 14 -14.30 6.81 -24.94
N VAL A 15 -14.93 6.25 -23.91
CA VAL A 15 -14.26 5.43 -22.90
C VAL A 15 -15.00 4.12 -22.67
N ASP A 16 -14.26 3.02 -22.64
CA ASP A 16 -14.72 1.77 -22.03
C ASP A 16 -14.46 1.87 -20.52
N ALA A 17 -15.52 1.91 -19.71
CA ALA A 17 -15.42 2.05 -18.25
C ALA A 17 -14.84 0.81 -17.54
N GLY A 18 -14.66 -0.31 -18.25
CA GLY A 18 -14.12 -1.55 -17.70
C GLY A 18 -15.06 -2.24 -16.71
N GLN A 19 -14.50 -3.09 -15.85
CA GLN A 19 -15.26 -3.85 -14.86
C GLN A 19 -15.02 -3.29 -13.45
N PHE A 20 -16.10 -2.98 -12.75
CA PHE A 20 -16.04 -2.49 -11.37
C PHE A 20 -17.29 -2.90 -10.59
N THR A 21 -17.23 -2.76 -9.27
CA THR A 21 -18.36 -3.03 -8.38
C THR A 21 -19.08 -1.74 -8.02
N ALA A 22 -20.36 -1.82 -7.66
CA ALA A 22 -21.15 -0.67 -7.19
C ALA A 22 -20.58 -0.02 -5.91
N THR A 23 -19.73 -0.73 -5.18
CA THR A 23 -18.97 -0.20 -4.04
C THR A 23 -17.75 0.62 -4.43
N ALA A 24 -17.22 0.42 -5.64
CA ALA A 24 -16.06 1.15 -6.16
C ALA A 24 -16.49 2.39 -6.96
N LEU A 25 -17.62 2.33 -7.67
CA LEU A 25 -18.25 3.44 -8.36
C LEU A 25 -19.77 3.27 -8.31
N THR A 26 -20.44 4.14 -7.58
CA THR A 26 -21.89 4.05 -7.33
C THR A 26 -22.69 4.35 -8.60
N PRO A 27 -23.96 3.90 -8.70
CA PRO A 27 -24.83 4.25 -9.82
C PRO A 27 -25.05 5.77 -9.96
N GLN A 28 -25.02 6.49 -8.84
CA GLN A 28 -25.14 7.95 -8.82
C GLN A 28 -23.89 8.63 -9.39
N GLU A 29 -22.69 8.15 -9.04
CA GLU A 29 -21.44 8.67 -9.61
C GLU A 29 -21.35 8.37 -11.12
N GLN A 30 -21.81 7.20 -11.56
CA GLN A 30 -21.91 6.87 -12.98
C GLN A 30 -22.86 7.81 -13.74
N SER A 31 -24.04 8.11 -13.19
CA SER A 31 -24.99 9.02 -13.83
C SER A 31 -24.51 10.48 -13.84
N GLN A 32 -23.55 10.82 -12.99
CA GLN A 32 -22.83 12.09 -13.01
C GLN A 32 -21.65 12.11 -14.00
N GLY A 33 -21.42 11.01 -14.72
CA GLY A 33 -20.32 10.89 -15.67
C GLY A 33 -18.96 10.86 -14.98
N LEU A 34 -18.83 10.08 -13.89
CA LEU A 34 -17.56 9.71 -13.26
C LEU A 34 -17.10 8.30 -13.71
N VAL A 35 -15.79 8.08 -13.77
CA VAL A 35 -15.17 6.81 -14.19
C VAL A 35 -13.95 6.51 -13.32
N LEU A 36 -13.65 5.23 -13.12
CA LEU A 36 -12.43 4.78 -12.46
C LEU A 36 -11.30 4.69 -13.49
N LEU A 37 -10.38 5.67 -13.47
CA LEU A 37 -9.25 5.72 -14.41
C LEU A 37 -8.34 4.47 -14.36
N CYS A 38 -8.36 3.71 -13.26
CA CYS A 38 -7.61 2.45 -13.14
C CYS A 38 -8.28 1.24 -13.83
N GLN A 39 -9.54 1.36 -14.25
CA GLN A 39 -10.29 0.34 -15.00
C GLN A 39 -10.58 0.79 -16.44
N ALA A 40 -10.69 2.10 -16.65
CA ALA A 40 -11.06 2.69 -17.92
C ALA A 40 -10.01 2.47 -19.01
N LYS A 41 -10.48 2.30 -20.25
CA LYS A 41 -9.64 2.32 -21.47
C LYS A 41 -10.16 3.36 -22.44
N ALA A 42 -9.27 4.21 -22.93
CA ALA A 42 -9.57 5.18 -23.98
C ALA A 42 -9.88 4.45 -25.29
N LEU A 43 -11.00 4.82 -25.93
CA LEU A 43 -11.38 4.35 -27.27
C LEU A 43 -11.18 5.45 -28.34
N SER A 44 -11.07 6.70 -27.90
CA SER A 44 -10.67 7.86 -28.71
C SER A 44 -9.68 8.74 -27.95
N ASP A 45 -9.27 9.85 -28.53
CA ASP A 45 -8.66 10.95 -27.78
C ASP A 45 -9.62 11.38 -26.66
N LEU A 46 -9.07 11.59 -25.46
CA LEU A 46 -9.82 11.94 -24.26
C LEU A 46 -9.32 13.25 -23.65
N GLU A 47 -10.25 14.09 -23.21
CA GLU A 47 -9.99 15.19 -22.27
C GLU A 47 -10.64 14.82 -20.93
N ILE A 48 -9.92 14.88 -19.81
CA ILE A 48 -10.39 14.39 -18.52
C ILE A 48 -10.24 15.50 -17.47
N ASP A 49 -11.33 15.83 -16.78
CA ASP A 49 -11.30 16.65 -15.57
C ASP A 49 -11.00 15.76 -14.37
N ALA A 50 -9.71 15.66 -14.04
CA ALA A 50 -9.23 14.87 -12.92
C ALA A 50 -8.83 15.77 -11.76
N ARG A 51 -9.34 15.45 -10.56
CA ARG A 51 -8.80 16.03 -9.33
C ARG A 51 -7.40 15.49 -9.10
N GLU A 52 -6.40 16.27 -9.47
CA GLU A 52 -5.01 15.97 -9.15
C GLU A 52 -4.76 16.12 -7.65
N ILE A 53 -4.16 15.10 -7.03
CA ILE A 53 -3.63 15.21 -5.68
C ILE A 53 -2.22 15.78 -5.80
N ALA A 54 -2.09 17.10 -5.68
CA ALA A 54 -0.78 17.74 -5.55
C ALA A 54 -0.13 17.28 -4.23
N GLY A 55 0.94 16.48 -4.28
CA GLY A 55 1.74 16.18 -3.08
C GLY A 55 2.35 14.79 -2.93
N GLY A 56 2.23 13.89 -3.91
CA GLY A 56 2.96 12.62 -3.88
C GLY A 56 4.41 12.81 -4.34
N VAL A 57 5.41 12.44 -3.54
CA VAL A 57 6.76 12.18 -4.08
C VAL A 57 6.62 11.00 -5.03
N ALA A 58 6.80 11.24 -6.33
CA ALA A 58 6.77 10.21 -7.35
C ALA A 58 8.06 9.38 -7.25
N LEU A 59 8.03 8.35 -6.42
CA LEU A 59 9.12 7.37 -6.31
C LEU A 59 9.08 6.40 -7.49
N GLU A 60 10.27 5.95 -7.92
CA GLU A 60 10.39 5.02 -9.03
C GLU A 60 9.73 3.67 -8.71
N ILE A 61 8.76 3.28 -9.52
CA ILE A 61 8.12 1.96 -9.43
C ILE A 61 9.08 0.92 -10.05
N ARG A 62 9.65 0.06 -9.22
CA ARG A 62 10.60 -0.98 -9.63
C ARG A 62 10.03 -2.38 -9.42
N MET A 63 10.38 -3.30 -10.32
CA MET A 63 10.18 -4.73 -10.11
C MET A 63 11.45 -5.36 -9.54
N LEU A 64 11.39 -5.83 -8.29
CA LEU A 64 12.57 -6.29 -7.56
C LEU A 64 12.42 -7.76 -7.16
N PRO A 65 13.49 -8.56 -7.29
CA PRO A 65 13.55 -9.87 -6.66
C PRO A 65 13.73 -9.71 -5.15
N CYS A 66 13.13 -10.58 -4.36
CA CYS A 66 13.33 -10.65 -2.92
C CYS A 66 13.34 -12.09 -2.44
N ARG A 67 13.86 -12.29 -1.23
CA ARG A 67 13.80 -13.56 -0.52
C ARG A 67 12.96 -13.39 0.73
N VAL A 68 12.02 -14.31 0.97
CA VAL A 68 11.35 -14.39 2.27
C VAL A 68 12.35 -14.94 3.28
N THR A 69 12.71 -14.15 4.29
CA THR A 69 13.75 -14.52 5.27
C THR A 69 13.22 -14.83 6.67
N ASP A 70 12.01 -14.37 6.99
CA ASP A 70 11.38 -14.64 8.28
C ASP A 70 9.86 -14.58 8.12
N LEU A 71 9.17 -15.42 8.88
CA LEU A 71 7.74 -15.64 8.84
C LEU A 71 7.24 -15.90 10.25
N ARG A 72 6.35 -15.03 10.74
CA ARG A 72 5.84 -15.13 12.11
C ARG A 72 4.34 -14.97 12.14
N THR A 73 3.66 -15.84 12.87
CA THR A 73 2.25 -15.65 13.18
C THR A 73 2.11 -14.49 14.16
N LEU A 74 1.24 -13.53 13.83
CA LEU A 74 0.92 -12.38 14.70
C LEU A 74 -0.44 -12.56 15.38
N SER A 75 -1.39 -13.20 14.71
CA SER A 75 -2.73 -13.52 15.24
C SER A 75 -3.22 -14.86 14.67
N HIS A 76 -4.47 -15.23 14.98
CA HIS A 76 -5.12 -16.42 14.44
C HIS A 76 -5.19 -16.43 12.90
N ASP A 77 -5.24 -15.26 12.26
CA ASP A 77 -5.40 -15.09 10.82
C ASP A 77 -4.38 -14.13 10.18
N VAL A 78 -3.40 -13.61 10.91
CA VAL A 78 -2.38 -12.68 10.37
C VAL A 78 -0.96 -13.22 10.57
N MET A 79 -0.15 -13.10 9.52
CA MET A 79 1.28 -13.38 9.54
C MET A 79 2.12 -12.18 9.13
N MET A 80 3.30 -12.03 9.73
CA MET A 80 4.35 -11.13 9.29
C MET A 80 5.32 -11.86 8.37
N LEU A 81 5.63 -11.24 7.24
CA LEU A 81 6.67 -11.66 6.29
C LEU A 81 7.80 -10.64 6.27
N LYS A 82 9.06 -11.10 6.38
CA LYS A 82 10.23 -10.29 6.06
C LYS A 82 10.74 -10.60 4.66
N LEU A 83 10.81 -9.58 3.82
CA LEU A 83 11.36 -9.64 2.46
C LEU A 83 12.71 -8.97 2.43
N SER A 84 13.76 -9.75 2.22
CA SER A 84 15.12 -9.24 2.05
C SER A 84 15.45 -9.12 0.56
N LEU A 85 15.96 -7.96 0.16
CA LEU A 85 16.43 -7.71 -1.20
C LEU A 85 17.86 -8.25 -1.37
N PRO A 86 18.30 -8.60 -2.59
CA PRO A 86 19.71 -8.89 -2.87
C PRO A 86 20.62 -7.70 -2.52
N LYS A 87 21.91 -7.98 -2.26
CA LYS A 87 22.90 -6.91 -2.04
C LYS A 87 22.93 -5.93 -3.22
N GLY A 88 23.03 -4.64 -2.90
CA GLY A 88 23.03 -3.56 -3.90
C GLY A 88 21.67 -3.27 -4.52
N LYS A 89 20.59 -3.84 -3.99
CA LYS A 89 19.21 -3.50 -4.33
C LYS A 89 18.51 -2.94 -3.11
N ASP A 90 17.81 -1.83 -3.31
CA ASP A 90 16.98 -1.16 -2.33
C ASP A 90 15.58 -0.92 -2.91
N LEU A 91 14.67 -0.50 -2.05
CA LEU A 91 13.40 0.08 -2.44
C LEU A 91 13.25 1.37 -1.65
N GLU A 92 13.20 2.50 -2.33
CA GLU A 92 12.73 3.74 -1.75
C GLU A 92 11.20 3.67 -1.68
N TYR A 93 10.64 4.06 -0.54
CA TYR A 93 9.20 4.13 -0.33
C TYR A 93 8.90 5.14 0.79
N LEU A 94 7.64 5.54 0.90
CA LEU A 94 7.11 6.33 2.00
C LEU A 94 6.20 5.47 2.87
N ALA A 95 6.12 5.78 4.17
CA ALA A 95 5.22 5.08 5.09
C ALA A 95 3.77 5.25 4.62
N GLY A 96 3.02 4.15 4.57
CA GLY A 96 1.65 4.10 4.00
C GLY A 96 1.58 3.53 2.58
N GLN A 97 2.71 3.41 1.88
CA GLN A 97 2.75 2.77 0.58
C GLN A 97 2.67 1.24 0.65
N TYR A 98 2.38 0.62 -0.49
CA TYR A 98 2.23 -0.82 -0.64
C TYR A 98 3.05 -1.36 -1.82
N VAL A 99 3.18 -2.68 -1.89
CA VAL A 99 3.81 -3.40 -3.01
C VAL A 99 2.88 -4.49 -3.52
N ASP A 100 2.97 -4.80 -4.81
CA ASP A 100 2.34 -5.97 -5.40
C ASP A 100 3.30 -7.15 -5.38
N ILE A 101 2.92 -8.25 -4.74
CA ILE A 101 3.64 -9.52 -4.83
C ILE A 101 3.19 -10.28 -6.08
N LEU A 102 4.16 -10.68 -6.90
CA LEU A 102 3.92 -11.50 -8.08
C LEU A 102 3.87 -12.97 -7.67
N LEU A 103 2.71 -13.61 -7.87
CA LEU A 103 2.48 -15.01 -7.56
C LEU A 103 2.86 -15.91 -8.75
N ARG A 104 3.11 -17.19 -8.45
CA ARG A 104 3.51 -18.20 -9.47
C ARG A 104 2.47 -18.42 -10.57
N ASP A 105 1.20 -18.13 -10.28
CA ASP A 105 0.08 -18.24 -11.23
C ASP A 105 -0.09 -16.97 -12.09
N GLY A 106 0.89 -16.05 -12.05
CA GLY A 106 0.87 -14.78 -12.81
C GLY A 106 0.00 -13.69 -12.18
N LYS A 107 -0.73 -13.98 -11.10
CA LYS A 107 -1.56 -13.00 -10.40
C LYS A 107 -0.72 -12.09 -9.51
N ARG A 108 -1.27 -10.91 -9.21
CA ARG A 108 -0.69 -9.94 -8.29
C ARG A 108 -1.54 -9.81 -7.03
N ARG A 109 -0.89 -9.59 -5.89
CA ARG A 109 -1.56 -9.28 -4.62
C ARG A 109 -0.85 -8.13 -3.92
N SER A 110 -1.62 -7.09 -3.64
CA SER A 110 -1.15 -5.88 -2.98
C SER A 110 -1.05 -6.08 -1.46
N PHE A 111 0.05 -5.63 -0.87
CA PHE A 111 0.27 -5.63 0.58
C PHE A 111 0.96 -4.35 1.01
N SER A 112 0.39 -3.68 2.01
CA SER A 112 0.98 -2.50 2.62
C SER A 112 2.31 -2.84 3.30
N ILE A 113 3.27 -1.92 3.19
CA ILE A 113 4.54 -2.03 3.89
C ILE A 113 4.32 -1.66 5.35
N ALA A 114 4.63 -2.59 6.26
CA ALA A 114 4.33 -2.50 7.69
C ALA A 114 5.45 -1.87 8.53
N ASN A 115 6.58 -1.49 7.93
CA ASN A 115 7.65 -0.76 8.58
C ASN A 115 7.95 0.55 7.88
N ARG A 116 8.53 1.50 8.63
CA ARG A 116 9.03 2.75 8.08
C ARG A 116 10.27 2.52 7.19
N PRO A 117 10.52 3.42 6.21
CA PRO A 117 11.74 3.40 5.41
C PRO A 117 12.98 3.45 6.32
N GLN A 118 13.88 2.50 6.11
CA GLN A 118 15.14 2.40 6.85
C GLN A 118 16.15 1.65 5.98
N ALA A 119 17.36 2.19 5.85
CA ALA A 119 18.45 1.55 5.12
C ALA A 119 18.73 0.13 5.65
N ASP A 120 19.09 -0.77 4.73
CA ASP A 120 19.48 -2.15 5.00
C ASP A 120 18.48 -2.98 5.83
N THR A 121 17.22 -2.54 5.87
CA THR A 121 16.17 -3.20 6.64
C THR A 121 15.22 -3.96 5.71
N PRO A 122 14.93 -5.25 5.96
CA PRO A 122 13.94 -6.00 5.19
C PRO A 122 12.56 -5.36 5.25
N LEU A 123 11.82 -5.40 4.14
CA LEU A 123 10.42 -5.00 4.12
C LEU A 123 9.61 -5.97 4.97
N LYS A 124 8.71 -5.45 5.80
CA LYS A 124 7.75 -6.23 6.58
C LYS A 124 6.38 -6.10 5.95
N LEU A 125 5.70 -7.23 5.71
CA LEU A 125 4.31 -7.26 5.27
C LEU A 125 3.48 -7.97 6.32
N HIS A 126 2.29 -7.44 6.63
CA HIS A 126 1.29 -8.15 7.41
C HIS A 126 0.24 -8.73 6.46
N VAL A 127 0.16 -10.05 6.40
CA VAL A 127 -0.65 -10.79 5.45
C VAL A 127 -1.75 -11.52 6.20
N ARG A 128 -3.00 -11.19 5.86
CA ARG A 128 -4.16 -11.95 6.33
C ARG A 128 -4.25 -13.28 5.57
N GLN A 129 -4.42 -14.36 6.32
CA GLN A 129 -4.71 -15.69 5.80
C GLN A 129 -6.19 -15.81 5.53
N VAL A 130 -6.54 -15.96 4.25
CA VAL A 130 -7.92 -16.24 3.83
C VAL A 130 -8.00 -17.74 3.52
N PRO A 131 -9.03 -18.47 3.98
CA PRO A 131 -9.25 -19.85 3.58
C PRO A 131 -9.25 -20.01 2.05
N GLY A 132 -8.52 -20.99 1.53
CA GLY A 132 -8.32 -21.16 0.07
C GLY A 132 -7.46 -20.07 -0.59
N GLY A 133 -6.87 -19.17 0.19
CA GLY A 133 -5.97 -18.13 -0.27
C GLY A 133 -4.73 -18.73 -0.95
N ARG A 134 -4.40 -18.21 -2.13
CA ARG A 134 -3.25 -18.65 -2.94
C ARG A 134 -1.91 -18.15 -2.40
N PHE A 135 -1.94 -17.22 -1.44
CA PHE A 135 -0.74 -16.76 -0.79
C PHE A 135 -0.25 -17.84 0.18
N PRO A 136 1.04 -18.23 0.15
CA PRO A 136 1.50 -19.47 0.75
C PRO A 136 1.49 -19.52 2.29
N GLY A 137 0.81 -18.60 2.99
CA GLY A 137 0.77 -18.51 4.46
C GLY A 137 0.49 -19.86 5.16
N ALA A 138 -0.43 -20.67 4.63
CA ALA A 138 -0.71 -22.00 5.20
C ALA A 138 0.39 -23.03 4.90
N ARG A 139 1.03 -22.98 3.72
CA ARG A 139 2.11 -23.90 3.31
C ARG A 139 3.44 -23.57 4.01
N VAL A 140 3.65 -22.29 4.23
CA VAL A 140 4.84 -21.68 4.82
C VAL A 140 5.00 -21.98 6.30
N ARG A 141 3.89 -22.07 7.05
CA ARG A 141 3.89 -22.36 8.50
C ARG A 141 4.58 -23.68 8.85
N ARG A 142 4.75 -24.59 7.88
CA ARG A 142 5.29 -25.95 8.06
C ARG A 142 6.75 -26.13 7.65
N THR A 143 7.42 -25.11 7.11
CA THR A 143 8.78 -25.26 6.57
C THR A 143 9.79 -24.46 7.39
N LYS A 144 10.54 -25.16 8.27
CA LYS A 144 11.76 -24.59 8.86
C LYS A 144 12.73 -24.25 7.72
N GLY A 145 13.26 -23.02 7.70
CA GLY A 145 14.24 -22.58 6.70
C GLY A 145 13.65 -22.16 5.35
N PHE A 146 12.37 -21.77 5.30
CA PHE A 146 11.73 -21.23 4.10
C PHE A 146 12.51 -20.02 3.55
N LYS A 147 13.13 -20.19 2.39
CA LYS A 147 13.94 -19.19 1.67
C LYS A 147 13.48 -19.07 0.22
N GLU A 148 12.17 -18.88 0.03
CA GLU A 148 11.60 -18.73 -1.31
C GLU A 148 12.02 -17.39 -1.93
N LEU A 149 12.43 -17.45 -3.20
CA LEU A 149 12.64 -16.29 -4.05
C LEU A 149 11.31 -15.87 -4.67
N MET A 150 11.01 -14.58 -4.58
CA MET A 150 9.80 -13.97 -5.11
C MET A 150 10.15 -12.68 -5.85
N ARG A 151 9.17 -12.13 -6.56
CA ARG A 151 9.25 -10.77 -7.12
C ARG A 151 8.12 -9.94 -6.55
N PHE A 152 8.39 -8.66 -6.37
CA PHE A 152 7.37 -7.66 -6.11
C PHE A 152 7.54 -6.46 -7.03
N GLN A 153 6.50 -5.66 -7.18
CA GLN A 153 6.51 -4.38 -7.86
C GLN A 153 6.04 -3.27 -6.91
N GLY A 154 6.68 -2.12 -6.95
CA GLY A 154 6.29 -0.95 -6.16
C GLY A 154 7.44 0.07 -6.01
N PRO A 155 7.29 1.07 -5.15
CA PRO A 155 6.15 1.26 -4.25
C PRO A 155 4.93 1.84 -4.97
N PHE A 156 3.74 1.57 -4.44
CA PHE A 156 2.47 2.14 -4.91
C PHE A 156 1.73 2.87 -3.79
N GLY A 157 0.78 3.73 -4.16
CA GLY A 157 -0.11 4.43 -3.24
C GLY A 157 0.24 5.91 -3.08
N LEU A 158 -0.81 6.74 -3.05
CA LEU A 158 -0.78 8.20 -2.93
C LEU A 158 -1.11 8.69 -1.51
N PHE A 159 -1.06 7.80 -0.51
CA PHE A 159 -1.26 8.13 0.91
C PHE A 159 0.04 8.05 1.72
N PRO A 160 1.14 8.72 1.33
CA PRO A 160 2.30 8.77 2.18
C PRO A 160 1.98 9.57 3.45
N GLN A 161 2.39 9.07 4.62
CA GLN A 161 2.45 9.91 5.81
C GLN A 161 3.47 11.03 5.56
N THR A 162 2.97 12.23 5.31
CA THR A 162 3.76 13.46 5.24
C THR A 162 3.72 14.11 6.62
N GLY A 163 4.65 13.72 7.49
CA GLY A 163 4.75 14.28 8.84
C GLY A 163 6.09 13.97 9.50
N GLU A 164 6.64 14.94 10.22
CA GLU A 164 7.83 14.75 11.04
C GLU A 164 7.54 13.77 12.17
N TYR A 165 8.27 12.65 12.19
CA TYR A 165 8.37 11.83 13.41
C TYR A 165 9.16 12.64 14.43
N LYS A 166 8.49 13.21 15.44
CA LYS A 166 9.19 13.57 16.68
C LYS A 166 9.70 12.28 17.29
N THR A 167 11.00 12.01 17.12
CA THR A 167 11.70 10.93 17.81
C THR A 167 11.50 11.14 19.30
N GLY A 168 10.56 10.40 19.89
CA GLY A 168 10.44 10.30 21.33
C GLY A 168 11.74 9.71 21.85
N ASP A 169 12.40 10.44 22.74
CA ASP A 169 13.61 10.05 23.44
C ASP A 169 13.49 8.58 23.94
N PRO A 170 14.34 7.66 23.47
CA PRO A 170 14.29 6.27 23.90
C PRO A 170 14.76 6.08 25.35
N ASP A 171 15.41 7.07 25.95
CA ASP A 171 15.92 6.99 27.33
C ASP A 171 14.95 7.73 28.27
N GLY A 172 13.86 7.06 28.65
CA GLY A 172 12.79 7.57 29.51
C GLY A 172 13.20 7.92 30.95
N ARG A 173 14.25 8.72 31.14
CA ARG A 173 14.63 9.28 32.44
C ARG A 173 13.80 10.53 32.69
N ARG A 174 12.66 10.32 33.34
CA ARG A 174 11.94 11.42 34.00
C ARG A 174 12.85 11.99 35.09
N HIS A 175 13.54 13.10 34.80
CA HIS A 175 14.07 13.96 35.85
C HIS A 175 12.89 14.46 36.68
N ARG A 176 12.68 13.89 37.88
CA ARG A 176 11.85 14.54 38.89
C ARG A 176 12.56 15.83 39.32
N PRO A 177 11.88 16.98 39.38
CA PRO A 177 12.44 18.13 40.04
C PRO A 177 12.66 17.81 41.52
N ARG A 178 13.87 18.08 42.03
CA ARG A 178 14.15 18.12 43.47
C ARG A 178 13.35 19.29 44.05
N THR A 179 12.29 19.00 44.78
CA THR A 179 11.74 19.96 45.74
C THR A 179 12.65 19.93 46.97
N ASP A 180 13.51 20.93 47.05
CA ASP A 180 14.03 21.44 48.32
C ASP A 180 12.85 21.99 49.12
N GLN A 181 12.68 21.52 50.36
CA GLN A 181 12.28 22.39 51.46
C GLN A 181 12.62 21.74 52.80
N SER A 182 13.54 22.41 53.48
CA SER A 182 13.87 22.31 54.89
C SER A 182 12.93 23.19 55.74
N HIS A 183 12.95 22.95 57.07
CA HIS A 183 12.29 23.68 58.17
C HIS A 183 10.80 23.35 58.39
N SER A 184 10.32 22.97 59.59
CA SER A 184 10.85 23.00 60.97
C SER A 184 10.32 21.81 61.78
#